data_AF-A0A158BA73-F1
#
_entry.id   AF-A0A158BA73-F1
#
_cell.length_a   1.000
_cell.length_b   1.000
_cell.length_c   1.000
_cell.angle_alpha   90.00
_cell.angle_beta   90.00
_cell.angle_gamma   90.00
#
_symmetry.space_group_name_H-M   'P 1'
#
loop_
_entity.id
_entity.type
_entity.pdbx_description
1 polymer ?
#
loop_
_entity_poly.entity_id
_entity_poly.type
_entity_poly.pdbx_seq_one_letter_code
_entity_poly.pdbx_strand_id
1 'polypeptide(L)'
;MLAETSPEEPDCTREPVLDTVDRVSELCFGLFMALTFVGTVSAATSGEDAGRKMLYTALGCNLAWGLADAVMYLVRTIANRSRRHALALAIQRERDHAAGVRALRRRLPGSLDAFVSDADLEAIRQRIAASESLPKRARFMRDDFLAAMGIFVIIVLSTFPVAVPFVIFRHVPTALLVSRVLTLAMLFFCGFALGRHAGWRGWKAGLSMMTLGVLLTMAIIALGG
;
A
#
# COMPACT_ATOMS: atom_id res chain seq x y z
N MET A 1 18.52 -21.36 52.89
CA MET A 1 17.11 -21.74 52.67
C MET A 1 16.51 -20.65 51.80
N LEU A 2 16.32 -20.98 50.51
CA LEU A 2 15.55 -20.31 49.46
C LEU A 2 15.95 -18.88 49.04
N ALA A 3 16.69 -18.83 47.93
CA ALA A 3 16.76 -17.68 47.03
C ALA A 3 15.44 -17.57 46.24
N GLU A 4 14.73 -16.46 46.40
CA GLU A 4 13.61 -16.10 45.53
C GLU A 4 14.16 -15.66 44.17
N THR A 5 13.90 -16.47 43.15
CA THR A 5 14.12 -16.10 41.75
C THR A 5 12.84 -15.45 41.24
N SER A 6 12.89 -14.14 41.00
CA SER A 6 11.82 -13.43 40.29
C SER A 6 11.65 -14.03 38.88
N PRO A 7 10.43 -14.21 38.39
CA PRO A 7 10.21 -14.64 37.01
C PRO A 7 10.65 -13.52 36.06
N GLU A 8 11.62 -13.81 35.19
CA GLU A 8 11.94 -12.95 34.06
C GLU A 8 10.69 -12.82 33.18
N GLU A 9 10.16 -11.60 33.07
CA GLU A 9 9.14 -11.28 32.08
C GLU A 9 9.71 -11.55 30.68
N PRO A 10 8.97 -12.24 29.79
CA PRO A 10 9.44 -12.49 28.45
C PRO A 10 9.61 -11.15 27.74
N ASP A 11 10.86 -10.82 27.41
CA ASP A 11 11.24 -9.69 26.58
C ASP A 11 10.40 -9.72 25.31
N CYS A 12 9.37 -8.88 25.28
CA CYS A 12 8.53 -8.65 24.12
C CYS A 12 9.37 -7.89 23.10
N THR A 13 10.28 -8.63 22.46
CA THR A 13 11.04 -8.22 21.29
C THR A 13 10.02 -7.81 20.23
N ARG A 14 9.71 -6.51 20.20
CA ARG A 14 8.77 -5.92 19.26
C ARG A 14 9.23 -6.30 17.86
N GLU A 15 8.41 -7.08 17.16
CA GLU A 15 8.65 -7.39 15.77
C GLU A 15 8.88 -6.08 15.00
N PRO A 16 9.90 -6.01 14.13
CA PRO A 16 10.18 -4.80 13.38
C PRO A 16 8.92 -4.37 12.62
N VAL A 17 8.48 -3.13 12.87
CA VAL A 17 7.20 -2.56 12.41
C VAL A 17 6.99 -2.66 10.88
N LEU A 18 8.08 -2.74 10.10
CA LEU A 18 8.07 -2.91 8.64
C LEU A 18 9.21 -3.84 8.19
N ASP A 19 8.89 -4.83 7.34
CA ASP A 19 9.86 -5.66 6.61
C ASP A 19 10.72 -4.76 5.70
N THR A 20 11.97 -5.14 5.41
CA THR A 20 12.92 -4.34 4.61
C THR A 20 12.33 -3.93 3.26
N VAL A 21 11.55 -4.82 2.65
CA VAL A 21 10.84 -4.54 1.39
C VAL A 21 9.79 -3.44 1.57
N ASP A 22 9.05 -3.44 2.67
CA ASP A 22 8.03 -2.43 2.93
C ASP A 22 8.69 -1.07 3.18
N ARG A 23 9.84 -1.03 3.86
CA ARG A 23 10.64 0.20 4.04
C ARG A 23 11.14 0.77 2.71
N VAL A 24 11.71 -0.07 1.86
CA VAL A 24 12.17 0.35 0.53
C VAL A 24 10.97 0.79 -0.33
N SER A 25 9.85 0.09 -0.22
CA SER A 25 8.63 0.47 -0.94
C SER A 25 8.12 1.84 -0.47
N GLU A 26 8.10 2.07 0.83
CA GLU A 26 7.69 3.36 1.43
C GLU A 26 8.62 4.51 1.00
N LEU A 27 9.93 4.25 0.97
CA LEU A 27 10.91 5.21 0.44
C LEU A 27 10.64 5.52 -1.04
N CYS A 28 10.36 4.49 -1.85
CA CYS A 28 10.00 4.67 -3.25
C CYS A 28 8.69 5.48 -3.41
N PHE A 29 7.67 5.22 -2.57
CA PHE A 29 6.45 6.05 -2.55
C PHE A 29 6.80 7.51 -2.28
N GLY A 30 7.59 7.80 -1.24
CA GLY A 30 8.04 9.16 -0.95
C GLY A 30 8.82 9.82 -2.10
N LEU A 31 9.72 9.08 -2.75
CA LEU A 31 10.47 9.58 -3.91
C LEU A 31 9.56 9.87 -5.12
N PHE A 32 8.57 9.01 -5.39
CA PHE A 32 7.58 9.27 -6.44
C PHE A 32 6.69 10.48 -6.13
N MET A 33 6.36 10.72 -4.85
CA MET A 33 5.70 11.96 -4.44
C MET A 33 6.53 13.19 -4.78
N ALA A 34 7.81 13.18 -4.41
CA ALA A 34 8.73 14.28 -4.71
C ALA A 34 8.91 14.50 -6.22
N LEU A 35 9.11 13.43 -7.00
CA LEU A 35 9.23 13.50 -8.46
C LEU A 35 7.98 14.08 -9.11
N THR A 36 6.80 13.68 -8.65
CA THR A 36 5.52 14.17 -9.18
C THR A 36 5.34 15.66 -8.85
N PHE A 37 5.69 16.10 -7.64
CA PHE A 37 5.67 17.51 -7.26
C PHE A 37 6.62 18.35 -8.11
N VAL A 38 7.89 17.92 -8.24
CA VAL A 38 8.89 18.61 -9.06
C VAL A 38 8.47 18.68 -10.53
N GLY A 39 7.94 17.57 -11.08
CA GLY A 39 7.43 17.53 -12.45
C GLY A 39 6.26 18.49 -12.66
N THR A 40 5.34 18.58 -11.70
CA THR A 40 4.20 19.50 -11.73
C THR A 40 4.65 20.97 -11.71
N VAL A 41 5.59 21.32 -10.81
CA VAL A 41 6.15 22.68 -10.72
C VAL A 41 6.92 23.06 -11.99
N SER A 42 7.70 22.12 -12.55
CA SER A 42 8.43 22.35 -13.81
C SER A 42 7.50 22.55 -15.00
N ALA A 43 6.36 21.84 -15.06
CA ALA A 43 5.39 22.01 -16.14
C ALA A 43 4.60 23.33 -16.04
N ALA A 44 4.39 23.83 -14.83
CA ALA A 44 3.67 25.08 -14.60
C ALA A 44 4.41 26.33 -15.13
N THR A 45 5.74 26.31 -15.14
CA THR A 45 6.59 27.50 -15.42
C THR A 45 6.79 27.83 -16.92
N SER A 46 6.32 27.03 -17.87
CA SER A 46 6.68 27.17 -19.31
C SER A 46 5.60 27.82 -20.22
N GLY A 47 5.40 29.16 -20.25
CA GLY A 47 4.63 29.88 -21.32
C GLY A 47 3.19 30.42 -21.03
N GLU A 48 2.55 31.11 -22.01
CA GLU A 48 1.51 32.15 -21.79
C GLU A 48 0.01 31.74 -21.60
N ASP A 49 -0.42 30.47 -21.76
CA ASP A 49 -1.84 30.07 -21.59
C ASP A 49 -2.16 29.45 -20.21
N ALA A 50 -2.44 30.28 -19.21
CA ALA A 50 -2.60 29.84 -17.80
C ALA A 50 -3.64 28.71 -17.58
N GLY A 51 -4.82 28.78 -18.22
CA GLY A 51 -5.90 27.80 -18.01
C GLY A 51 -5.63 26.42 -18.64
N ARG A 52 -5.12 26.40 -19.88
CA ARG A 52 -4.79 25.15 -20.59
C ARG A 52 -3.57 24.46 -19.98
N LYS A 53 -2.62 25.23 -19.45
CA LYS A 53 -1.47 24.70 -18.71
C LYS A 53 -1.87 24.08 -17.39
N MET A 54 -2.74 24.73 -16.61
CA MET A 54 -3.18 24.18 -15.33
C MET A 54 -3.90 22.83 -15.51
N LEU A 55 -4.71 22.70 -16.57
CA LEU A 55 -5.34 21.43 -16.93
C LEU A 55 -4.31 20.37 -17.35
N TYR A 56 -3.38 20.68 -18.26
CA TYR A 56 -2.35 19.73 -18.67
C TYR A 56 -1.42 19.32 -17.53
N THR A 57 -1.10 20.25 -16.63
CA THR A 57 -0.31 19.99 -15.43
C THR A 57 -1.07 19.08 -14.46
N ALA A 58 -2.36 19.33 -14.21
CA ALA A 58 -3.19 18.48 -13.35
C ALA A 58 -3.37 17.08 -13.94
N LEU A 59 -3.64 16.97 -15.25
CA LEU A 59 -3.75 15.69 -15.94
C LEU A 59 -2.42 14.94 -15.97
N GLY A 60 -1.31 15.62 -16.30
CA GLY A 60 0.02 15.02 -16.31
C GLY A 60 0.44 14.51 -14.94
N CYS A 61 0.19 15.28 -13.88
CA CYS A 61 0.42 14.88 -12.50
C CYS A 61 -0.39 13.63 -12.13
N ASN A 62 -1.68 13.61 -12.45
CA ASN A 62 -2.56 12.48 -12.21
C ASN A 62 -2.10 11.20 -12.94
N LEU A 63 -1.79 11.30 -14.24
CA LEU A 63 -1.31 10.17 -15.02
C LEU A 63 0.03 9.64 -14.49
N ALA A 64 0.96 10.53 -14.17
CA ALA A 64 2.26 10.15 -13.59
C ALA A 64 2.08 9.45 -12.24
N TRP A 65 1.18 9.96 -11.39
CA TRP A 65 0.86 9.35 -10.10
C TRP A 65 0.27 7.94 -10.26
N GLY A 66 -0.74 7.78 -11.12
CA GLY A 66 -1.34 6.46 -11.40
C GLY A 66 -0.32 5.47 -11.95
N LEU A 67 0.63 5.93 -12.78
CA LEU A 67 1.70 5.08 -13.30
C LEU A 67 2.67 4.63 -12.20
N ALA A 68 3.07 5.55 -11.30
CA ALA A 68 3.92 5.23 -10.17
C ALA A 68 3.29 4.17 -9.27
N ASP A 69 1.99 4.30 -8.95
CA ASP A 69 1.25 3.32 -8.14
C ASP A 69 1.14 1.95 -8.84
N ALA A 70 0.90 1.93 -10.16
CA ALA A 70 0.87 0.69 -10.94
C ALA A 70 2.23 -0.04 -10.94
N VAL A 71 3.32 0.72 -11.10
CA VAL A 71 4.69 0.18 -11.00
C VAL A 71 4.97 -0.34 -9.59
N MET A 72 4.59 0.42 -8.56
CA MET A 72 4.78 0.02 -7.16
C MET A 72 3.98 -1.23 -6.80
N TYR A 73 2.78 -1.40 -7.35
CA TYR A 73 2.02 -2.64 -7.23
C TYR A 73 2.80 -3.83 -7.80
N LEU A 74 3.40 -3.69 -8.99
CA LEU A 74 4.22 -4.74 -9.59
C LEU A 74 5.45 -5.06 -8.72
N VAL A 75 6.16 -4.03 -8.24
CA VAL A 75 7.32 -4.20 -7.34
C VAL A 75 6.91 -4.95 -6.07
N ARG A 76 5.81 -4.55 -5.43
CA ARG A 76 5.31 -5.23 -4.22
C ARG A 76 4.91 -6.68 -4.51
N THR A 77 4.27 -6.92 -5.65
CA THR A 77 3.84 -8.26 -6.09
C THR A 77 5.03 -9.19 -6.31
N ILE A 78 6.05 -8.75 -7.05
CA ILE A 78 7.24 -9.58 -7.30
C ILE A 78 8.06 -9.78 -6.03
N ALA A 79 8.20 -8.76 -5.18
CA ALA A 79 8.92 -8.88 -3.93
C ALA A 79 8.22 -9.86 -2.97
N ASN A 80 6.91 -9.77 -2.83
CA ASN A 80 6.11 -10.71 -2.02
C ASN A 80 6.23 -12.14 -2.56
N ARG A 81 6.14 -12.33 -3.89
CA ARG A 81 6.30 -13.64 -4.54
C ARG A 81 7.71 -14.20 -4.34
N SER A 82 8.73 -13.34 -4.45
CA SER A 82 10.13 -13.71 -4.19
C SER A 82 10.35 -14.16 -2.74
N ARG A 83 9.79 -13.46 -1.74
CA ARG A 83 9.89 -13.86 -0.33
C ARG A 83 9.23 -15.21 -0.06
N ARG A 84 8.01 -15.43 -0.57
CA ARG A 84 7.31 -16.73 -0.44
C ARG A 84 8.12 -17.85 -1.08
N HIS A 85 8.71 -17.59 -2.23
CA HIS A 85 9.54 -18.56 -2.93
C HIS A 85 10.86 -18.86 -2.20
N ALA A 86 11.54 -17.83 -1.68
CA ALA A 86 12.75 -17.99 -0.89
C ALA A 86 12.51 -18.81 0.39
N LEU A 87 11.37 -18.61 1.06
CA LEU A 87 10.96 -19.42 2.20
C LEU A 87 10.77 -20.90 1.81
N ALA A 88 10.07 -21.16 0.70
CA ALA A 88 9.86 -22.53 0.22
C ALA A 88 11.19 -23.22 -0.14
N LEU A 89 12.12 -22.52 -0.80
CA LEU A 89 13.46 -23.04 -1.09
C LEU A 89 14.29 -23.28 0.17
N ALA A 90 14.20 -22.39 1.16
CA ALA A 90 14.88 -22.57 2.44
C ALA A 90 14.36 -23.84 3.14
N ILE A 91 13.05 -24.05 3.17
CA ILE A 91 12.43 -25.25 3.74
C ILE A 91 12.85 -26.53 2.99
N GLN A 92 12.96 -26.50 1.65
CA GLN A 92 13.42 -27.66 0.89
C GLN A 92 14.89 -28.03 1.15
N ARG A 93 15.75 -27.02 1.36
CA ARG A 93 17.18 -27.23 1.60
C ARG A 93 17.49 -27.55 3.06
N GLU A 94 16.58 -27.22 3.96
CA GLU A 94 16.75 -27.44 5.39
C GLU A 94 16.67 -28.93 5.73
N ARG A 95 17.69 -29.41 6.46
CA ARG A 95 17.75 -30.81 6.92
C ARG A 95 17.16 -30.97 8.32
N ASP A 96 17.12 -29.89 9.12
CA ASP A 96 16.47 -29.89 10.42
C ASP A 96 14.96 -29.63 10.29
N HIS A 97 14.16 -30.67 10.52
CA HIS A 97 12.70 -30.61 10.53
C HIS A 97 12.18 -29.51 11.46
N ALA A 98 12.76 -29.37 12.65
CA ALA A 98 12.33 -28.40 13.64
C ALA A 98 12.64 -26.96 13.19
N ALA A 99 13.75 -26.73 12.48
CA ALA A 99 14.07 -25.43 11.89
C ALA A 99 13.06 -25.02 10.81
N GLY A 100 12.61 -25.97 9.97
CA GLY A 100 11.59 -25.74 8.95
C GLY A 100 10.23 -25.35 9.54
N VAL A 101 9.79 -26.05 10.59
CA VAL A 101 8.54 -25.73 11.31
C VAL A 101 8.64 -24.35 11.98
N ARG A 102 9.76 -24.03 12.63
CA ARG A 102 10.00 -22.68 13.20
C ARG A 102 9.99 -21.59 12.13
N ALA A 103 10.48 -21.85 10.93
CA ALA A 103 10.46 -20.90 9.82
C ALA A 103 9.03 -20.64 9.30
N LEU A 104 8.20 -21.67 9.24
CA LEU A 104 6.77 -21.55 8.91
C LEU A 104 6.01 -20.78 10.00
N ARG A 105 6.20 -21.14 11.28
CA ARG A 105 5.54 -20.48 12.41
C ARG A 105 5.85 -18.99 12.47
N ARG A 106 7.11 -18.57 12.29
CA ARG A 106 7.51 -17.15 12.23
C ARG A 106 6.88 -16.34 11.10
N ARG A 107 6.33 -17.00 10.07
CA ARG A 107 5.66 -16.34 8.93
C ARG A 107 4.16 -16.51 8.98
N LEU A 108 3.64 -17.26 9.95
CA LEU A 108 2.22 -17.42 10.18
C LEU A 108 1.67 -16.08 10.70
N PRO A 109 0.54 -15.59 10.18
CA PRO A 109 -0.14 -14.46 10.78
C PRO A 109 -0.46 -14.77 12.25
N GLY A 110 -0.17 -13.84 13.17
CA GLY A 110 -0.42 -14.06 14.60
C GLY A 110 -1.87 -14.41 14.93
N SER A 111 -2.83 -14.02 14.09
CA SER A 111 -4.24 -14.40 14.22
C SER A 111 -4.52 -15.90 14.04
N LEU A 112 -3.61 -16.64 13.40
CA LEU A 112 -3.74 -18.07 13.15
C LEU A 112 -2.90 -18.92 14.11
N ASP A 113 -2.02 -18.33 14.91
CA ASP A 113 -1.09 -19.07 15.77
C ASP A 113 -1.82 -19.94 16.80
N ALA A 114 -2.94 -19.45 17.34
CA ALA A 114 -3.79 -20.20 18.27
C ALA A 114 -4.53 -21.39 17.63
N PHE A 115 -4.65 -21.41 16.30
CA PHE A 115 -5.43 -22.41 15.57
C PHE A 115 -4.59 -23.43 14.80
N VAL A 116 -3.26 -23.22 14.73
CA VAL A 116 -2.36 -24.03 13.90
C VAL A 116 -1.34 -24.72 14.78
N SER A 117 -1.40 -26.05 14.82
CA SER A 117 -0.45 -26.86 15.59
C SER A 117 0.87 -27.06 14.85
N ASP A 118 1.92 -27.46 15.58
CA ASP A 118 3.19 -27.85 14.94
C ASP A 118 3.04 -29.04 14.00
N ALA A 119 2.08 -29.94 14.25
CA ALA A 119 1.79 -31.07 13.39
C ALA A 119 1.24 -30.62 12.02
N ASP A 120 0.39 -29.58 12.02
CA ASP A 120 -0.15 -29.00 10.78
C ASP A 120 0.96 -28.34 9.96
N LEU A 121 1.85 -27.60 10.63
CA LEU A 121 3.01 -26.98 9.99
C LEU A 121 4.00 -28.01 9.44
N GLU A 122 4.20 -29.11 10.16
CA GLU A 122 5.05 -30.22 9.70
C GLU A 122 4.45 -30.90 8.46
N ALA A 123 3.13 -31.11 8.41
CA ALA A 123 2.46 -31.63 7.22
C ALA A 123 2.65 -30.70 6.00
N ILE A 124 2.57 -29.38 6.21
CA ILE A 124 2.85 -28.38 5.16
C ILE A 124 4.33 -28.44 4.74
N ARG A 125 5.26 -28.50 5.70
CA ARG A 125 6.71 -28.61 5.43
C ARG A 125 7.01 -29.84 4.58
N GLN A 126 6.42 -31.00 4.90
CA GLN A 126 6.60 -32.24 4.13
C GLN A 126 6.09 -32.11 2.70
N ARG A 127 4.93 -31.49 2.48
CA ARG A 127 4.40 -31.22 1.13
C ARG A 127 5.33 -30.29 0.33
N ILE A 128 5.91 -29.29 0.97
CA ILE A 128 6.89 -28.40 0.33
C ILE A 128 8.18 -29.16 0.00
N ALA A 129 8.67 -30.00 0.91
CA ALA A 129 9.88 -30.81 0.72
C ALA A 129 9.73 -31.85 -0.40
N ALA A 130 8.56 -32.46 -0.52
CA ALA A 130 8.25 -33.44 -1.57
C ALA A 130 7.94 -32.82 -2.95
N SER A 131 7.81 -31.49 -3.04
CA SER A 131 7.46 -30.80 -4.28
C SER A 131 8.68 -30.63 -5.19
N GLU A 132 8.79 -31.43 -6.25
CA GLU A 132 9.87 -31.34 -7.25
C GLU A 132 9.80 -30.07 -8.13
N SER A 133 8.64 -29.40 -8.21
CA SER A 133 8.37 -28.38 -9.22
C SER A 133 8.31 -26.93 -8.70
N LEU A 134 9.18 -26.54 -7.76
CA LEU A 134 9.27 -25.12 -7.41
C LEU A 134 9.90 -24.32 -8.56
N PRO A 135 9.21 -23.30 -9.14
CA PRO A 135 9.75 -22.52 -10.26
C PRO A 135 11.04 -21.84 -9.87
N LYS A 136 12.14 -21.97 -10.63
CA LYS A 136 13.48 -21.47 -10.26
C LYS A 136 13.58 -19.97 -9.88
N ARG A 137 12.62 -19.14 -10.28
CA ARG A 137 12.54 -17.70 -9.96
C ARG A 137 11.08 -17.24 -9.88
N ALA A 138 10.81 -16.26 -9.01
CA ALA A 138 9.60 -15.47 -9.11
C ALA A 138 9.60 -14.70 -10.44
N ARG A 139 8.53 -14.82 -11.22
CA ARG A 139 8.35 -14.13 -12.50
C ARG A 139 7.03 -13.39 -12.49
N PHE A 140 6.93 -12.30 -13.25
CA PHE A 140 5.66 -11.66 -13.52
C PHE A 140 4.77 -12.57 -14.37
N MET A 141 3.49 -12.56 -14.04
CA MET A 141 2.41 -13.20 -14.78
C MET A 141 1.59 -12.12 -15.48
N ARG A 142 0.86 -12.48 -16.55
CA ARG A 142 0.01 -11.54 -17.29
C ARG A 142 -1.01 -10.87 -16.38
N ASP A 143 -1.55 -11.62 -15.42
CA ASP A 143 -2.53 -11.13 -14.46
C ASP A 143 -1.97 -10.03 -13.55
N ASP A 144 -0.65 -10.04 -13.28
CA ASP A 144 -0.01 -8.98 -12.48
C ASP A 144 -0.04 -7.64 -13.25
N PHE A 145 0.18 -7.67 -14.57
CA PHE A 145 0.11 -6.48 -15.43
C PHE A 145 -1.33 -6.01 -15.64
N LEU A 146 -2.30 -6.93 -15.74
CA LEU A 146 -3.72 -6.57 -15.80
C LEU A 146 -4.19 -5.91 -14.50
N ALA A 147 -3.75 -6.42 -13.34
CA ALA A 147 -4.04 -5.81 -12.06
C ALA A 147 -3.37 -4.43 -11.92
N ALA A 148 -2.12 -4.28 -12.36
CA ALA A 148 -1.44 -2.99 -12.38
C ALA A 148 -2.16 -1.97 -13.28
N MET A 149 -2.63 -2.41 -14.46
CA MET A 149 -3.45 -1.58 -15.35
C MET A 149 -4.79 -1.21 -14.70
N GLY A 150 -5.43 -2.15 -14.01
CA GLY A 150 -6.65 -1.89 -13.24
C GLY A 150 -6.44 -0.79 -12.19
N ILE A 151 -5.34 -0.86 -11.44
CA ILE A 151 -4.96 0.16 -10.44
C ILE A 151 -4.73 1.51 -11.12
N PHE A 152 -3.96 1.54 -12.21
CA PHE A 152 -3.74 2.76 -12.99
C PHE A 152 -5.07 3.43 -13.40
N VAL A 153 -5.97 2.65 -14.01
CA VAL A 153 -7.27 3.14 -14.48
C VAL A 153 -8.13 3.63 -13.32
N ILE A 154 -8.19 2.89 -12.21
CA ILE A 154 -8.95 3.29 -11.02
C ILE A 154 -8.44 4.62 -10.47
N ILE A 155 -7.12 4.79 -10.38
CA ILE A 155 -6.52 6.02 -9.85
C ILE A 155 -6.83 7.19 -10.76
N VAL A 156 -6.59 7.05 -12.07
CA VAL A 156 -6.83 8.14 -13.03
C VAL A 156 -8.30 8.53 -13.07
N LEU A 157 -9.21 7.55 -13.11
CA LEU A 157 -10.66 7.82 -13.16
C LEU A 157 -11.21 8.36 -11.84
N SER A 158 -10.66 7.96 -10.69
CA SER A 158 -11.12 8.46 -9.39
C SER A 158 -10.66 9.89 -9.09
N THR A 159 -9.55 10.33 -9.67
CA THR A 159 -8.98 11.66 -9.47
C THR A 159 -9.42 12.66 -10.55
N PHE A 160 -9.90 12.17 -11.71
CA PHE A 160 -10.42 13.02 -12.78
C PHE A 160 -11.59 13.94 -12.32
N PRO A 161 -12.64 13.45 -11.62
CA PRO A 161 -13.71 14.31 -11.09
C PRO A 161 -13.20 15.46 -10.23
N VAL A 162 -12.14 15.23 -9.45
CA VAL A 162 -11.53 16.23 -8.57
C VAL A 162 -10.85 17.34 -9.37
N ALA A 163 -10.35 17.04 -10.57
CA ALA A 163 -9.74 18.02 -11.48
C ALA A 163 -10.75 18.78 -12.35
N VAL A 164 -11.95 18.24 -12.57
CA VAL A 164 -13.01 18.85 -13.41
C VAL A 164 -13.36 20.30 -13.00
N PRO A 165 -13.48 20.67 -11.71
CA PRO A 165 -13.76 22.05 -11.30
C PRO A 165 -12.78 23.09 -11.86
N PHE A 166 -11.51 22.73 -12.07
CA PHE A 166 -10.51 23.64 -12.61
C PHE A 166 -10.69 23.93 -14.12
N VAL A 167 -11.45 23.08 -14.82
CA VAL A 167 -11.83 23.31 -16.23
C VAL A 167 -13.08 24.17 -16.33
N ILE A 168 -14.03 23.97 -15.41
CA ILE A 168 -15.34 24.64 -15.43
C ILE A 168 -15.24 26.06 -14.86
N PHE A 169 -14.53 26.23 -13.73
CA PHE A 169 -14.48 27.50 -13.02
C PHE A 169 -13.21 28.27 -13.36
N ARG A 170 -13.37 29.48 -13.92
CA ARG A 170 -12.24 30.42 -14.13
C ARG A 170 -11.74 31.05 -12.83
N HIS A 171 -12.61 31.16 -11.83
CA HIS A 171 -12.25 31.67 -10.50
C HIS A 171 -11.56 30.58 -9.68
N VAL A 172 -10.23 30.70 -9.54
CA VAL A 172 -9.38 29.73 -8.84
C VAL A 172 -9.86 29.40 -7.41
N PRO A 173 -10.24 30.38 -6.55
CA PRO A 173 -10.69 30.06 -5.19
C PRO A 173 -11.96 29.21 -5.17
N THR A 174 -12.89 29.46 -6.11
CA THR A 174 -14.13 28.68 -6.24
C THR A 174 -13.83 27.27 -6.74
N ALA A 175 -12.95 27.13 -7.74
CA ALA A 175 -12.52 25.83 -8.25
C ALA A 175 -11.90 24.96 -7.13
N LEU A 176 -11.03 25.57 -6.31
CA LEU A 176 -10.40 24.92 -5.16
C LEU A 176 -11.42 24.47 -4.11
N LEU A 177 -12.39 25.33 -3.77
CA LEU A 177 -13.42 24.98 -2.80
C LEU A 177 -14.27 23.79 -3.28
N VAL A 178 -14.73 23.82 -4.54
CA VAL A 178 -15.54 22.75 -5.12
C VAL A 178 -14.75 21.46 -5.20
N SER A 179 -13.49 21.52 -5.62
CA SER A 179 -12.58 20.36 -5.68
C SER A 179 -12.35 19.74 -4.29
N ARG A 180 -12.14 20.56 -3.25
CA ARG A 180 -12.00 20.10 -1.85
C ARG A 180 -13.27 19.41 -1.34
N VAL A 181 -14.44 20.02 -1.55
CA VAL A 181 -15.73 19.42 -1.16
C VAL A 181 -15.95 18.08 -1.86
N LEU A 182 -15.68 18.02 -3.16
CA LEU A 182 -15.81 16.79 -3.94
C LEU A 182 -14.86 15.70 -3.44
N THR A 183 -13.60 16.05 -3.16
CA THR A 183 -12.61 15.10 -2.61
C THR A 183 -13.07 14.52 -1.27
N LEU A 184 -13.56 15.37 -0.36
CA LEU A 184 -14.06 14.93 0.95
C LEU A 184 -15.30 14.04 0.83
N ALA A 185 -16.21 14.35 -0.09
CA ALA A 185 -17.37 13.52 -0.38
C ALA A 185 -16.94 12.15 -0.94
N MET A 186 -15.99 12.12 -1.88
CA MET A 186 -15.44 10.87 -2.42
C MET A 186 -14.74 10.04 -1.34
N LEU A 187 -13.95 10.66 -0.46
CA LEU A 187 -13.33 9.99 0.69
C LEU A 187 -14.37 9.38 1.62
N PHE A 188 -15.48 10.08 1.89
CA PHE A 188 -16.58 9.54 2.69
C PHE A 188 -17.19 8.29 2.04
N PHE A 189 -17.51 8.33 0.74
CA PHE A 189 -18.09 7.19 0.03
C PHE A 189 -17.12 6.01 -0.08
N CYS A 190 -15.83 6.26 -0.34
CA CYS A 190 -14.79 5.23 -0.33
C CYS A 190 -14.67 4.59 1.06
N GLY A 191 -14.60 5.40 2.13
CA GLY A 191 -14.56 4.90 3.50
C GLY A 191 -15.83 4.15 3.89
N PHE A 192 -17.00 4.59 3.42
CA PHE A 192 -18.27 3.90 3.63
C PHE A 192 -18.29 2.52 2.98
N ALA A 193 -17.87 2.45 1.70
CA ALA A 193 -17.77 1.20 0.97
C ALA A 193 -16.77 0.25 1.64
N LEU A 194 -15.60 0.75 2.03
CA LEU A 194 -14.57 -0.04 2.72
C LEU A 194 -15.07 -0.57 4.06
N GLY A 195 -15.70 0.28 4.87
CA GLY A 195 -16.25 -0.11 6.17
C GLY A 195 -17.31 -1.20 6.05
N ARG A 196 -18.17 -1.14 5.02
CA ARG A 196 -19.15 -2.19 4.76
C ARG A 196 -18.51 -3.52 4.37
N HIS A 197 -17.42 -3.51 3.59
CA HIS A 197 -16.69 -4.73 3.22
C HIS A 197 -15.88 -5.31 4.38
N ALA A 198 -15.38 -4.47 5.29
CA ALA A 198 -14.62 -4.89 6.47
C ALA A 198 -15.50 -5.35 7.66
N GLY A 199 -16.83 -5.43 7.49
CA GLY A 199 -17.76 -5.80 8.55
C GLY A 199 -17.99 -4.71 9.61
N TRP A 200 -17.53 -3.48 9.37
CA TRP A 200 -17.71 -2.33 10.24
C TRP A 200 -18.99 -1.56 9.88
N ARG A 201 -19.45 -0.67 10.77
CA ARG A 201 -20.56 0.25 10.47
C ARG A 201 -20.07 1.26 9.42
N GLY A 202 -20.42 1.06 8.16
CA GLY A 202 -19.92 1.84 7.00
C GLY A 202 -19.92 3.36 7.22
N TRP A 203 -20.96 3.93 7.82
CA TRP A 203 -21.03 5.38 8.08
C TRP A 203 -19.91 5.89 9.00
N LYS A 204 -19.49 5.09 10.01
CA LYS A 204 -18.38 5.46 10.91
C LYS A 204 -17.05 5.46 10.17
N ALA A 205 -16.82 4.46 9.32
CA ALA A 205 -15.60 4.36 8.51
C ALA A 205 -15.52 5.48 7.44
N GLY A 206 -16.66 5.83 6.84
CA GLY A 206 -16.79 6.98 5.94
C GLY A 206 -16.46 8.29 6.66
N LEU A 207 -17.07 8.51 7.83
CA LEU A 207 -16.81 9.73 8.62
C LEU A 207 -15.35 9.82 9.06
N SER A 208 -14.75 8.71 9.53
CA SER A 208 -13.33 8.72 9.92
C SER A 208 -12.40 9.06 8.77
N MET A 209 -12.67 8.54 7.56
CA MET A 209 -11.87 8.86 6.37
C MET A 209 -12.04 10.32 5.94
N MET A 210 -13.26 10.85 6.02
CA MET A 210 -13.52 12.27 5.75
C MET A 210 -12.80 13.16 6.77
N THR A 211 -12.86 12.85 8.08
CA THR A 211 -12.16 13.58 9.14
C THR A 211 -10.65 13.56 8.92
N LEU A 212 -10.08 12.40 8.56
CA LEU A 212 -8.66 12.30 8.22
C LEU A 212 -8.30 13.20 7.02
N GLY A 213 -9.12 13.20 5.98
CA GLY A 213 -8.95 14.08 4.81
C GLY A 213 -9.00 15.57 5.18
N VAL A 214 -9.89 15.98 6.07
CA VAL A 214 -9.96 17.36 6.59
C VAL A 214 -8.69 17.71 7.36
N LEU A 215 -8.24 16.86 8.29
CA LEU A 215 -7.03 17.10 9.08
C LEU A 215 -5.80 17.23 8.19
N LEU A 216 -5.65 16.36 7.19
CA LEU A 216 -4.57 16.42 6.22
C LEU A 216 -4.63 17.71 5.39
N THR A 217 -5.82 18.10 4.94
CA THR A 217 -6.01 19.36 4.20
C THR A 217 -5.60 20.56 5.06
N MET A 218 -6.00 20.60 6.33
CA MET A 218 -5.63 21.67 7.26
C MET A 218 -4.12 21.71 7.52
N ALA A 219 -3.47 20.55 7.65
CA ALA A 219 -2.02 20.47 7.80
C ALA A 219 -1.30 21.02 6.57
N ILE A 220 -1.72 20.64 5.36
CA ILE A 220 -1.16 21.15 4.10
C ILE A 220 -1.29 22.68 4.03
N ILE A 221 -2.45 23.23 4.38
CA ILE A 221 -2.66 24.68 4.40
C ILE A 221 -1.74 25.37 5.42
N ALA A 222 -1.58 24.80 6.61
CA ALA A 222 -0.70 25.34 7.64
C ALA A 222 0.79 25.30 7.24
N LEU A 223 1.19 24.32 6.43
CA LEU A 223 2.55 24.15 5.90
C LEU A 223 2.85 25.06 4.69
N GLY A 224 1.90 25.91 4.26
CA GLY A 224 2.10 26.90 3.19
C GLY A 224 1.48 26.54 1.84
N GLY A 225 0.49 25.64 1.82
CA GLY A 225 -0.29 25.25 0.64
C GLY A 225 -1.63 25.96 0.47
#